data_AF-A0A449CYL0-F1
#
_entry.id   AF-A0A449CYL0-F1
#
_cell.length_a   1.000
_cell.length_b   1.000
_cell.length_c   1.000
_cell.angle_alpha   90.00
_cell.angle_beta   90.00
_cell.angle_gamma   90.00
#
_symmetry.space_group_name_H-M   'P 1'
#
loop_
_entity.id
_entity.type
_entity.pdbx_description
1 polymer ?
#
loop_
_entity_poly.entity_id
_entity_poly.type
_entity_poly.pdbx_seq_one_letter_code
_entity_poly.pdbx_strand_id
1 'polypeptide(L)'
;MSTEKLNAEVVKAQRVVDDWEAKATAARDEAEELDRSSGAQILENPAVAEKVTVKIEAAKRTARAYDAAAAEARQKVQAVYRKHVEVEAKEYERLAAAKKKEHQRHVGEVGKLLEKLRELDGVRYEPVLGHSAHVSGNVYYSADDSPRQTTSTELEELAGGAEWQAKKIRFVLEHGRLPAFGDEPHLLNPGEARLLVGVDTPPVTQAAIDAGAL
;
A
#
# COMPACT_ATOMS: atom_id res chain seq x y z
N MET A 1 12.37 1.58 -5.69
CA MET A 1 12.88 2.85 -5.09
C MET A 1 13.10 2.54 -3.60
N SER A 2 14.17 2.95 -2.92
CA SER A 2 14.33 2.60 -1.49
C SER A 2 13.18 3.18 -0.66
N THR A 3 12.57 2.39 0.23
CA THR A 3 11.55 2.82 1.20
C THR A 3 12.00 4.02 2.03
N GLU A 4 13.31 4.20 2.21
CA GLU A 4 13.91 5.36 2.86
C GLU A 4 13.70 6.67 2.08
N LYS A 5 13.78 6.63 0.74
CA LYS A 5 13.53 7.82 -0.10
C LYS A 5 12.07 8.22 -0.07
N LEU A 6 11.18 7.24 -0.01
CA LEU A 6 9.74 7.45 0.16
C LEU A 6 9.42 8.12 1.50
N ASN A 7 9.95 7.57 2.58
CA ASN A 7 9.76 8.12 3.92
C ASN A 7 10.28 9.57 3.98
N ALA A 8 11.42 9.85 3.36
CA ALA A 8 11.95 11.21 3.29
C ALA A 8 11.05 12.19 2.51
N GLU A 9 10.50 11.77 1.36
CA GLU A 9 9.59 12.62 0.56
C GLU A 9 8.25 12.87 1.27
N VAL A 10 7.66 11.83 1.86
CA VAL A 10 6.42 11.93 2.65
C VAL A 10 6.64 12.83 3.86
N VAL A 11 7.72 12.62 4.63
CA VAL A 11 8.06 13.45 5.80
C VAL A 11 8.26 14.91 5.37
N LYS A 12 8.91 15.15 4.24
CA LYS A 12 9.09 16.51 3.72
C LYS A 12 7.76 17.16 3.34
N ALA A 13 6.85 16.41 2.72
CA ALA A 13 5.53 16.91 2.36
C ALA A 13 4.66 17.16 3.61
N GLN A 14 4.71 16.27 4.60
CA GLN A 14 3.99 16.39 5.86
C GLN A 14 4.45 17.62 6.67
N ARG A 15 5.75 17.91 6.70
CA ARG A 15 6.26 19.13 7.35
C ARG A 15 5.63 20.41 6.79
N VAL A 16 5.32 20.45 5.49
CA VAL A 16 4.65 21.61 4.90
C VAL A 16 3.22 21.74 5.40
N VAL A 17 2.52 20.62 5.63
CA VAL A 17 1.19 20.61 6.26
C VAL A 17 1.30 21.14 7.69
N ASP A 18 2.21 20.58 8.49
CA ASP A 18 2.41 20.95 9.89
C ASP A 18 2.76 22.44 10.03
N ASP A 19 3.61 22.98 9.14
CA ASP A 19 3.98 24.40 9.09
C ASP A 19 2.77 25.32 8.84
N TRP A 20 1.85 24.92 7.95
CA TRP A 20 0.64 25.71 7.67
C TRP A 20 -0.37 25.61 8.80
N GLU A 21 -0.55 24.44 9.40
CA GLU A 21 -1.42 24.23 10.55
C GLU A 21 -0.93 25.02 11.77
N ALA A 22 0.38 25.03 12.02
CA ALA A 22 0.97 25.83 13.09
C ALA A 22 0.71 27.34 12.89
N LYS A 23 0.85 27.84 11.66
CA LYS A 23 0.54 29.24 11.32
C LYS A 23 -0.95 29.55 11.44
N ALA A 24 -1.83 28.62 11.07
CA ALA A 24 -3.27 28.79 11.23
C ALA A 24 -3.64 28.91 12.71
N THR A 25 -3.08 28.05 13.57
CA THR A 25 -3.27 28.10 15.03
C THR A 25 -2.77 29.41 15.61
N ALA A 26 -1.55 29.83 15.29
CA ALA A 26 -1.00 31.09 15.78
C ALA A 26 -1.87 32.31 15.39
N ALA A 27 -2.42 32.33 14.18
CA ALA A 27 -3.32 33.40 13.73
C ALA A 27 -4.69 33.39 14.44
N ARG A 28 -5.17 32.22 14.88
CA ARG A 28 -6.39 32.12 15.72
C ARG A 28 -6.11 32.60 17.13
N ASP A 29 -4.99 32.18 17.71
CA ASP A 29 -4.56 32.59 19.04
C ASP A 29 -4.40 34.12 19.11
N GLU A 30 -3.83 34.74 18.08
CA GLU A 30 -3.73 36.20 17.96
C GLU A 30 -5.12 36.88 17.90
N ALA A 31 -6.06 36.31 17.14
CA ALA A 31 -7.42 36.83 17.06
C ALA A 31 -8.15 36.76 18.42
N GLU A 32 -7.99 35.64 19.15
CA GLU A 32 -8.57 35.45 20.47
C GLU A 32 -7.95 36.36 21.52
N GLU A 33 -6.63 36.56 21.48
CA GLU A 33 -5.94 37.45 22.40
C GLU A 33 -6.33 38.92 22.17
N LEU A 34 -6.48 39.33 20.90
CA LEU A 34 -6.99 40.65 20.55
C LEU A 34 -8.42 40.85 21.07
N ASP A 35 -9.29 39.85 20.95
CA ASP A 35 -10.66 39.93 21.46
C ASP A 35 -10.70 40.03 22.99
N ARG A 36 -9.88 39.23 23.68
CA ARG A 36 -9.78 39.19 25.14
C ARG A 36 -9.21 40.46 25.75
N SER A 37 -8.14 41.01 25.18
CA SER A 37 -7.38 42.12 25.76
C SER A 37 -7.93 43.52 25.42
N SER A 38 -8.82 43.63 24.44
CA SER A 38 -9.28 44.94 23.94
C SER A 38 -10.50 45.52 24.67
N GLY A 39 -11.16 44.76 25.56
CA GLY A 39 -12.39 45.20 26.23
C GLY A 39 -12.27 46.51 26.99
N ALA A 40 -11.18 46.71 27.74
CA ALA A 40 -10.92 47.95 28.47
C ALA A 40 -10.66 49.15 27.53
N GLN A 41 -9.89 48.94 26.45
CA GLN A 41 -9.56 49.98 25.48
C GLN A 41 -10.79 50.45 24.69
N ILE A 42 -11.73 49.54 24.42
CA ILE A 42 -12.99 49.84 23.75
C ILE A 42 -13.91 50.69 24.63
N LEU A 43 -13.97 50.39 25.94
CA LEU A 43 -14.77 51.16 26.89
C LEU A 43 -14.22 52.58 27.10
N GLU A 44 -12.90 52.75 27.05
CA GLU A 44 -12.25 54.06 27.18
C GLU A 44 -12.36 54.92 25.90
N ASN A 45 -12.35 54.29 24.72
CA ASN A 45 -12.49 54.99 23.45
C ASN A 45 -13.24 54.14 22.39
N PRO A 46 -14.53 54.43 22.15
CA PRO A 46 -15.34 53.68 21.18
C PRO A 46 -14.77 53.68 19.74
N ALA A 47 -13.99 54.69 19.35
CA ALA A 47 -13.35 54.72 18.02
C ALA A 47 -12.22 53.69 17.86
N VAL A 48 -11.73 53.11 18.96
CA VAL A 48 -10.75 52.00 18.94
C VAL A 48 -11.44 50.67 18.62
N ALA A 49 -12.74 50.54 18.89
CA ALA A 49 -13.50 49.32 18.62
C ALA A 49 -13.44 48.90 17.16
N GLU A 50 -13.67 49.84 16.23
CA GLU A 50 -13.61 49.55 14.79
C GLU A 50 -12.22 49.04 14.38
N LYS A 51 -11.15 49.65 14.89
CA LYS A 51 -9.78 49.22 14.59
C LYS A 51 -9.48 47.82 15.12
N VAL A 52 -9.93 47.52 16.34
CA VAL A 52 -9.76 46.19 16.95
C VAL A 52 -10.55 45.13 16.17
N THR A 53 -11.82 45.41 15.84
CA THR A 53 -12.65 44.50 15.04
C THR A 53 -12.03 44.22 13.69
N VAL A 54 -11.49 45.24 13.00
CA VAL A 54 -10.78 45.04 11.72
C VAL A 54 -9.55 44.14 11.88
N LYS A 55 -8.78 44.28 12.97
CA LYS A 55 -7.62 43.42 13.24
C LYS A 55 -8.02 41.97 13.53
N ILE A 56 -9.05 41.75 14.35
CA ILE A 56 -9.59 40.42 14.64
C ILE A 56 -10.06 39.74 13.35
N GLU A 57 -10.82 40.45 12.51
CA GLU A 57 -11.28 39.92 11.22
C GLU A 57 -10.11 39.63 10.26
N ALA A 58 -9.08 40.48 10.24
CA ALA A 58 -7.88 40.23 9.45
C ALA A 58 -7.13 38.97 9.92
N ALA A 59 -6.98 38.77 11.24
CA ALA A 59 -6.35 37.58 11.81
C ALA A 59 -7.17 36.31 11.50
N LYS A 60 -8.51 36.36 11.66
CA LYS A 60 -9.42 35.26 11.28
C LYS A 60 -9.35 34.92 9.79
N ARG A 61 -9.29 35.92 8.90
CA ARG A 61 -9.12 35.70 7.46
C ARG A 61 -7.77 35.05 7.14
N THR A 62 -6.72 35.49 7.83
CA THR A 62 -5.38 34.92 7.69
C THR A 62 -5.33 33.46 8.13
N ALA A 63 -5.96 33.13 9.27
CA ALA A 63 -6.10 31.75 9.72
C ALA A 63 -6.80 30.87 8.67
N ARG A 64 -7.93 31.34 8.10
CA ARG A 64 -8.64 30.63 7.02
C ARG A 64 -7.79 30.42 5.77
N ALA A 65 -6.96 31.40 5.41
CA ALA A 65 -6.05 31.28 4.27
C ALA A 65 -4.97 30.20 4.53
N TYR A 66 -4.44 30.13 5.76
CA TYR A 66 -3.51 29.07 6.15
C TYR A 66 -4.19 27.69 6.20
N ASP A 67 -5.45 27.60 6.64
CA ASP A 67 -6.22 26.35 6.58
C ASP A 67 -6.40 25.84 5.15
N ALA A 68 -6.71 26.75 4.21
CA ALA A 68 -6.81 26.41 2.80
C ALA A 68 -5.46 25.91 2.25
N ALA A 69 -4.35 26.59 2.59
CA ALA A 69 -3.01 26.16 2.22
C ALA A 69 -2.62 24.79 2.82
N ALA A 70 -3.02 24.52 4.07
CA ALA A 70 -2.82 23.22 4.71
C ALA A 70 -3.63 22.13 4.00
N ALA A 71 -4.88 22.40 3.62
CA ALA A 71 -5.70 21.45 2.85
C ALA A 71 -5.08 21.11 1.49
N GLU A 72 -4.57 22.10 0.75
CA GLU A 72 -3.81 21.86 -0.48
C GLU A 72 -2.52 21.07 -0.25
N ALA A 73 -1.81 21.33 0.85
CA ALA A 73 -0.62 20.57 1.20
C ALA A 73 -0.95 19.10 1.53
N ARG A 74 -2.06 18.83 2.20
CA ARG A 74 -2.53 17.45 2.45
C ARG A 74 -2.83 16.71 1.15
N GLN A 75 -3.45 17.37 0.16
CA GLN A 75 -3.64 16.78 -1.17
C GLN A 75 -2.30 16.40 -1.85
N LYS A 76 -1.25 17.21 -1.65
CA LYS A 76 0.10 16.88 -2.14
C LYS A 76 0.69 15.67 -1.43
N VAL A 77 0.49 15.54 -0.12
CA VAL A 77 0.89 14.33 0.64
C VAL A 77 0.19 13.09 0.08
N GLN A 78 -1.13 13.16 -0.16
CA GLN A 78 -1.89 12.08 -0.78
C GLN A 78 -1.38 11.71 -2.18
N ALA A 79 -1.06 12.70 -3.00
CA ALA A 79 -0.49 12.48 -4.34
C ALA A 79 0.89 11.79 -4.27
N VAL A 80 1.72 12.14 -3.29
CA VAL A 80 3.02 11.49 -3.06
C VAL A 80 2.81 10.02 -2.69
N TYR A 81 1.90 9.72 -1.75
CA TYR A 81 1.57 8.33 -1.40
C TYR A 81 1.06 7.54 -2.60
N ARG A 82 0.07 8.05 -3.35
CA ARG A 82 -0.47 7.38 -4.53
C ARG A 82 0.61 7.04 -5.56
N LYS A 83 1.48 8.01 -5.88
CA LYS A 83 2.60 7.80 -6.80
C LYS A 83 3.53 6.67 -6.33
N HIS A 84 3.79 6.59 -5.04
CA HIS A 84 4.66 5.55 -4.50
C HIS A 84 4.01 4.17 -4.49
N VAL A 85 2.72 4.10 -4.15
CA VAL A 85 1.93 2.86 -4.24
C VAL A 85 1.86 2.37 -5.69
N GLU A 86 1.77 3.27 -6.68
CA GLU A 86 1.88 2.91 -8.10
C GLU A 86 3.26 2.34 -8.48
N VAL A 87 4.34 2.83 -7.87
CA VAL A 87 5.69 2.28 -8.08
C VAL A 87 5.79 0.89 -7.47
N GLU A 88 5.27 0.69 -6.26
CA GLU A 88 5.22 -0.62 -5.60
C GLU A 88 4.45 -1.63 -6.45
N ALA A 89 3.28 -1.25 -7.00
CA ALA A 89 2.50 -2.09 -7.92
C ALA A 89 3.35 -2.52 -9.13
N LYS A 90 4.04 -1.59 -9.78
CA LYS A 90 4.90 -1.87 -10.95
C LYS A 90 6.09 -2.77 -10.60
N GLU A 91 6.64 -2.64 -9.39
CA GLU A 91 7.73 -3.50 -8.93
C GLU A 91 7.26 -4.95 -8.76
N TYR A 92 6.07 -5.18 -8.19
CA TYR A 92 5.47 -6.51 -8.09
C TYR A 92 5.05 -7.07 -9.46
N GLU A 93 4.51 -6.26 -10.37
CA GLU A 93 4.23 -6.66 -11.76
C GLU A 93 5.51 -7.14 -12.47
N ARG A 94 6.60 -6.39 -12.30
CA ARG A 94 7.91 -6.76 -12.85
C ARG A 94 8.46 -8.04 -12.22
N LEU A 95 8.33 -8.21 -10.91
CA LEU A 95 8.76 -9.41 -10.20
C LEU A 95 7.98 -10.64 -10.67
N ALA A 96 6.65 -10.52 -10.81
CA ALA A 96 5.80 -11.58 -11.34
C ALA A 96 6.22 -11.99 -12.76
N ALA A 97 6.42 -11.01 -13.65
CA ALA A 97 6.87 -11.28 -15.01
C ALA A 97 8.26 -11.96 -15.06
N ALA A 98 9.19 -11.52 -14.21
CA ALA A 98 10.52 -12.12 -14.10
C ALA A 98 10.45 -13.58 -13.61
N LYS A 99 9.67 -13.84 -12.56
CA LYS A 99 9.49 -15.19 -11.99
C LYS A 99 8.75 -16.13 -12.94
N LYS A 100 7.74 -15.63 -13.66
CA LYS A 100 7.05 -16.40 -14.71
C LYS A 100 8.00 -16.81 -15.83
N LYS A 101 8.88 -15.90 -16.26
CA LYS A 101 9.92 -16.20 -17.26
C LYS A 101 10.94 -17.23 -16.74
N GLU A 102 11.35 -17.11 -15.49
CA GLU A 102 12.26 -18.06 -14.83
C GLU A 102 11.62 -19.45 -14.74
N HIS A 103 10.36 -19.53 -14.31
CA HIS A 103 9.57 -20.76 -14.28
C HIS A 103 9.48 -21.41 -15.67
N GLN A 104 9.08 -20.66 -16.70
CA GLN A 104 8.98 -21.17 -18.07
C GLN A 104 10.32 -21.71 -18.58
N ARG A 105 11.42 -21.01 -18.28
CA ARG A 105 12.76 -21.47 -18.63
C ARG A 105 13.10 -22.78 -17.91
N HIS A 106 12.86 -22.84 -16.61
CA HIS A 106 13.15 -24.03 -15.80
C HIS A 106 12.35 -25.24 -16.27
N VAL A 107 11.03 -25.09 -16.45
CA VAL A 107 10.16 -26.14 -16.98
C VAL A 107 10.61 -26.60 -18.37
N GLY A 108 11.02 -25.66 -19.24
CA GLY A 108 11.56 -26.00 -20.55
C GLY A 108 12.89 -26.77 -20.49
N GLU A 109 13.78 -26.44 -19.55
CA GLU A 109 15.04 -27.17 -19.33
C GLU A 109 14.78 -28.56 -18.75
N VAL A 110 13.89 -28.69 -17.77
CA VAL A 110 13.46 -29.98 -17.20
C VAL A 110 12.84 -30.86 -18.28
N GLY A 111 11.94 -30.33 -19.11
CA GLY A 111 11.32 -31.07 -20.21
C GLY A 111 12.34 -31.63 -21.21
N LYS A 112 13.36 -30.84 -21.58
CA LYS A 112 14.46 -31.30 -22.46
C LYS A 112 15.26 -32.42 -21.82
N LEU A 113 15.54 -32.34 -20.52
CA LEU A 113 16.29 -33.38 -19.80
C LEU A 113 15.48 -34.67 -19.68
N LEU A 114 14.18 -34.58 -19.39
CA LEU A 114 13.29 -35.74 -19.32
C LEU A 114 13.16 -36.46 -20.66
N GLU A 115 13.03 -35.73 -21.77
CA GLU A 115 13.02 -36.35 -23.10
C GLU A 115 14.36 -37.01 -23.43
N LYS A 116 15.50 -36.38 -23.09
CA LYS A 116 16.82 -37.00 -23.28
C LYS A 116 17.00 -38.27 -22.45
N LEU A 117 16.50 -38.30 -21.21
CA LEU A 117 16.52 -39.51 -20.38
C LEU A 117 15.63 -40.60 -20.98
N ARG A 118 14.44 -40.22 -21.48
CA ARG A 118 13.54 -41.14 -22.17
C ARG A 118 14.15 -41.74 -23.43
N GLU A 119 14.87 -40.95 -24.23
CA GLU A 119 15.57 -41.44 -25.43
C GLU A 119 16.68 -42.44 -25.09
N LEU A 120 17.39 -42.25 -23.97
CA LEU A 120 18.50 -43.12 -23.55
C LEU A 120 18.03 -44.43 -22.91
N ASP A 121 17.00 -44.35 -22.08
CA ASP A 121 16.54 -45.47 -21.25
C ASP A 121 15.28 -46.16 -21.79
N GLY A 122 14.56 -45.52 -22.72
CA GLY A 122 13.31 -46.02 -23.29
C GLY A 122 12.10 -45.94 -22.35
N VAL A 123 12.25 -45.30 -21.18
CA VAL A 123 11.22 -45.21 -20.13
C VAL A 123 10.77 -43.76 -19.93
N ARG A 124 9.49 -43.55 -19.58
CA ARG A 124 8.94 -42.23 -19.24
C ARG A 124 9.25 -41.89 -17.77
N TYR A 125 9.85 -40.73 -17.55
CA TYR A 125 10.18 -40.21 -16.23
C TYR A 125 9.11 -39.22 -15.76
N GLU A 126 8.65 -39.36 -14.51
CA GLU A 126 7.72 -38.43 -13.87
C GLU A 126 8.20 -38.07 -12.45
N PRO A 127 7.95 -36.85 -11.97
CA PRO A 127 8.27 -36.48 -10.59
C PRO A 127 7.48 -37.34 -9.61
N VAL A 128 8.16 -37.93 -8.61
CA VAL A 128 7.49 -38.54 -7.47
C VAL A 128 7.03 -37.44 -6.53
N LEU A 129 5.80 -36.98 -6.74
CA LEU A 129 5.10 -36.10 -5.83
C LEU A 129 4.54 -36.99 -4.72
N GLY A 130 4.94 -36.76 -3.46
CA GLY A 130 4.44 -37.52 -2.31
C GLY A 130 2.90 -37.57 -2.26
N HIS A 131 2.34 -38.52 -1.49
CA HIS A 131 0.89 -38.74 -1.47
C HIS A 131 0.16 -37.52 -0.90
N SER A 132 -0.93 -37.10 -1.54
CA SER A 132 -1.82 -36.06 -0.97
C SER A 132 -2.42 -36.60 0.34
N ALA A 133 -2.19 -35.91 1.46
CA ALA A 133 -2.74 -36.27 2.76
C ALA A 133 -4.27 -36.06 2.79
N HIS A 134 -5.04 -37.01 2.27
CA HIS A 134 -6.47 -37.14 2.56
C HIS A 134 -6.68 -38.28 3.55
N VAL A 135 -7.06 -37.92 4.78
CA VAL A 135 -7.27 -38.85 5.88
C VAL A 135 -8.59 -39.60 5.69
N SER A 136 -8.49 -40.90 5.40
CA SER A 136 -9.52 -41.88 5.74
C SER A 136 -8.87 -42.94 6.62
N GLY A 137 -9.08 -42.82 7.94
CA GLY A 137 -8.76 -43.84 8.95
C GLY A 137 -7.28 -44.16 9.18
N ASN A 138 -6.73 -43.78 10.34
CA ASN A 138 -5.57 -44.37 11.03
C ASN A 138 -4.42 -44.94 10.16
N VAL A 139 -3.93 -44.20 9.16
CA VAL A 139 -2.66 -44.49 8.49
C VAL A 139 -1.63 -43.47 8.99
N TYR A 140 -0.59 -43.98 9.66
CA TYR A 140 0.59 -43.19 10.03
C TYR A 140 1.43 -42.96 8.77
N TYR A 141 1.56 -41.71 8.32
CA TYR A 141 2.46 -41.36 7.21
C TYR A 141 3.89 -41.14 7.70
N SER A 142 4.87 -41.56 6.90
CA SER A 142 6.27 -41.18 7.06
C SER A 142 6.44 -39.72 6.65
N ALA A 143 7.40 -38.99 7.24
CA ALA A 143 7.74 -37.63 6.77
C ALA A 143 8.10 -37.59 5.27
N ASP A 144 8.54 -38.73 4.71
CA ASP A 144 8.85 -38.92 3.29
C ASP A 144 7.63 -38.90 2.36
N ASP A 145 6.41 -39.00 2.89
CA ASP A 145 5.16 -39.01 2.11
C ASP A 145 4.58 -37.62 1.85
N SER A 146 5.22 -36.56 2.38
CA SER A 146 4.80 -35.18 2.12
C SER A 146 4.93 -34.86 0.63
N PRO A 147 3.97 -34.11 0.02
CA PRO A 147 4.11 -33.63 -1.35
C PRO A 147 5.43 -32.85 -1.45
N ARG A 148 6.37 -33.37 -2.26
CA ARG A 148 7.65 -32.69 -2.47
C ARG A 148 7.40 -31.48 -3.36
N GLN A 149 7.62 -30.29 -2.82
CA GLN A 149 7.67 -29.09 -3.64
C GLN A 149 8.84 -29.22 -4.62
N THR A 150 8.55 -29.03 -5.90
CA THR A 150 9.58 -28.96 -6.93
C THR A 150 10.01 -27.51 -7.11
N THR A 151 11.23 -27.27 -7.57
CA THR A 151 11.68 -25.92 -7.93
C THR A 151 10.76 -25.26 -8.96
N SER A 152 10.14 -26.03 -9.87
CA SER A 152 9.09 -25.52 -10.76
C SER A 152 7.86 -25.01 -10.00
N THR A 153 7.39 -25.77 -9.02
CA THR A 153 6.25 -25.41 -8.16
C THR A 153 6.56 -24.16 -7.33
N GLU A 154 7.75 -24.08 -6.74
CA GLU A 154 8.18 -22.90 -5.99
C GLU A 154 8.24 -21.64 -6.88
N LEU A 155 8.80 -21.74 -8.09
CA LEU A 155 8.85 -20.62 -9.02
C LEU A 155 7.47 -20.19 -9.52
N GLU A 156 6.55 -21.13 -9.67
CA GLU A 156 5.15 -20.87 -10.02
C GLU A 156 4.42 -20.14 -8.88
N GLU A 157 4.56 -20.63 -7.65
CA GLU A 157 4.00 -20.01 -6.45
C GLU A 157 4.57 -18.59 -6.22
N LEU A 158 5.88 -18.39 -6.44
CA LEU A 158 6.50 -17.06 -6.34
C LEU A 158 6.00 -16.10 -7.43
N ALA A 159 5.82 -16.58 -8.67
CA ALA A 159 5.26 -15.78 -9.75
C ALA A 159 3.80 -15.41 -9.46
N GLY A 160 3.00 -16.39 -9.02
CA GLY A 160 1.63 -16.18 -8.57
C GLY A 160 1.59 -15.17 -7.43
N GLY A 161 2.34 -15.38 -6.35
CA GLY A 161 2.40 -14.50 -5.18
C GLY A 161 2.76 -13.04 -5.52
N ALA A 162 3.66 -12.81 -6.46
CA ALA A 162 3.97 -11.47 -6.93
C ALA A 162 2.83 -10.86 -7.78
N GLU A 163 2.19 -11.65 -8.64
CA GLU A 163 1.03 -11.21 -9.42
C GLU A 163 -0.14 -10.84 -8.49
N TRP A 164 -0.32 -11.61 -7.43
CA TRP A 164 -1.30 -11.39 -6.39
C TRP A 164 -1.11 -10.06 -5.67
N GLN A 165 0.13 -9.77 -5.25
CA GLN A 165 0.46 -8.51 -4.61
C GLN A 165 0.20 -7.33 -5.55
N ALA A 166 0.60 -7.44 -6.82
CA ALA A 166 0.32 -6.40 -7.81
C ALA A 166 -1.19 -6.12 -7.92
N LYS A 167 -2.03 -7.16 -8.05
CA LYS A 167 -3.50 -7.02 -8.13
C LYS A 167 -4.07 -6.36 -6.87
N LYS A 168 -3.64 -6.80 -5.68
CA LYS A 168 -4.06 -6.21 -4.40
C LYS A 168 -3.75 -4.72 -4.34
N ILE A 169 -2.54 -4.31 -4.72
CA ILE A 169 -2.15 -2.90 -4.73
C ILE A 169 -2.99 -2.10 -5.73
N ARG A 170 -3.28 -2.66 -6.92
CA ARG A 170 -4.14 -2.03 -7.93
C ARG A 170 -5.56 -1.81 -7.42
N PHE A 171 -6.15 -2.81 -6.78
CA PHE A 171 -7.46 -2.68 -6.15
C PHE A 171 -7.49 -1.55 -5.11
N VAL A 172 -6.46 -1.50 -4.27
CA VAL A 172 -6.32 -0.46 -3.24
C VAL A 172 -6.19 0.94 -3.86
N LEU A 173 -5.45 1.09 -4.95
CA LEU A 173 -5.36 2.35 -5.71
C LEU A 173 -6.70 2.77 -6.32
N GLU A 174 -7.51 1.81 -6.78
CA GLU A 174 -8.79 2.06 -7.44
C GLU A 174 -9.91 2.38 -6.44
N HIS A 175 -9.94 1.68 -5.31
CA HIS A 175 -11.07 1.72 -4.37
C HIS A 175 -10.75 2.35 -3.01
N GLY A 176 -9.49 2.70 -2.73
CA GLY A 176 -9.07 3.32 -1.47
C GLY A 176 -9.20 2.39 -0.25
N ARG A 177 -9.36 1.09 -0.46
CA ARG A 177 -9.54 0.10 0.61
C ARG A 177 -8.96 -1.25 0.23
N LEU A 178 -8.72 -2.09 1.24
CA LEU A 178 -8.33 -3.48 1.01
C LEU A 178 -9.50 -4.29 0.42
N PRO A 179 -9.21 -5.31 -0.40
CA PRO A 179 -10.21 -6.23 -0.89
C PRO A 179 -10.81 -7.04 0.27
N ALA A 180 -12.14 -7.07 0.37
CA ALA A 180 -12.89 -7.90 1.30
C ALA A 180 -13.40 -9.17 0.60
N PHE A 181 -13.80 -10.16 1.40
CA PHE A 181 -14.42 -11.38 0.87
C PHE A 181 -15.67 -11.03 0.04
N GLY A 182 -15.64 -11.35 -1.25
CA GLY A 182 -16.76 -11.16 -2.17
C GLY A 182 -16.66 -9.94 -3.10
N ASP A 183 -15.64 -9.10 -2.96
CA ASP A 183 -15.47 -7.91 -3.81
C ASP A 183 -15.08 -8.23 -5.27
N GLU A 184 -14.61 -9.45 -5.57
CA GLU A 184 -14.13 -9.80 -6.90
C GLU A 184 -14.53 -11.21 -7.35
N PRO A 185 -15.55 -11.36 -8.21
CA PRO A 185 -15.82 -12.60 -8.93
C PRO A 185 -14.97 -12.75 -10.21
N HIS A 186 -14.33 -11.69 -10.68
CA HIS A 186 -13.79 -11.60 -12.05
C HIS A 186 -12.27 -11.76 -12.14
N LEU A 187 -11.58 -11.64 -11.01
CA LEU A 187 -10.13 -11.70 -11.00
C LEU A 187 -9.61 -13.10 -10.70
N LEU A 188 -10.46 -14.06 -10.27
CA LEU A 188 -10.05 -15.31 -9.58
C LEU A 188 -10.98 -16.51 -9.69
N ASN A 189 -10.38 -17.70 -9.67
CA ASN A 189 -11.08 -18.93 -9.26
C ASN A 189 -11.40 -18.89 -7.75
N PRO A 190 -12.48 -19.54 -7.27
CA PRO A 190 -12.90 -19.47 -5.87
C PRO A 190 -11.86 -19.96 -4.83
N GLY A 191 -10.91 -20.82 -5.23
CA GLY A 191 -9.79 -21.25 -4.38
C GLY A 191 -8.70 -20.18 -4.20
N GLU A 192 -8.62 -19.26 -5.15
CA GLU A 192 -7.61 -18.22 -5.23
C GLU A 192 -8.02 -16.99 -4.38
N ALA A 193 -9.32 -16.67 -4.27
CA ALA A 193 -9.83 -15.56 -3.45
C ALA A 193 -9.46 -15.63 -1.95
N ARG A 194 -9.24 -16.83 -1.41
CA ARG A 194 -8.75 -17.01 -0.03
C ARG A 194 -7.31 -16.55 0.17
N LEU A 195 -6.48 -16.57 -0.88
CA LEU A 195 -5.07 -16.19 -0.78
C LEU A 195 -4.90 -14.67 -0.67
N LEU A 196 -5.72 -13.87 -1.38
CA LEU A 196 -5.66 -12.39 -1.34
C LEU A 196 -5.77 -11.79 0.06
N VAL A 197 -6.66 -12.37 0.89
CA VAL A 197 -6.90 -11.89 2.26
C VAL A 197 -5.79 -12.32 3.21
N GLY A 198 -5.07 -13.39 2.88
CA GLY A 198 -4.00 -13.96 3.71
C GLY A 198 -2.59 -13.45 3.44
N VAL A 199 -2.35 -12.74 2.32
CA VAL A 199 -1.02 -12.17 2.04
C VAL A 199 -0.88 -10.79 2.69
N ASP A 200 0.22 -10.57 3.39
CA ASP A 200 0.56 -9.30 4.02
C ASP A 200 0.48 -8.15 3.01
N THR A 201 -0.10 -7.03 3.43
CA THR A 201 -0.12 -5.81 2.61
C THR A 201 1.30 -5.27 2.48
N PRO A 202 1.75 -4.94 1.26
CA PRO A 202 3.06 -4.35 1.06
C PRO A 202 3.23 -3.06 1.88
N PRO A 203 4.44 -2.79 2.40
CA PRO A 203 4.65 -1.79 3.45
C PRO A 203 4.30 -0.37 3.00
N VAL A 204 4.50 -0.02 1.73
CA VAL A 204 4.16 1.31 1.22
C VAL A 204 2.65 1.47 1.09
N THR A 205 1.99 0.46 0.54
CA THR A 205 0.52 0.40 0.48
C THR A 205 -0.10 0.47 1.87
N GLN A 206 0.43 -0.27 2.85
CA GLN A 206 -0.07 -0.23 4.22
C GLN A 206 0.11 1.15 4.86
N ALA A 207 1.29 1.76 4.72
CA ALA A 207 1.55 3.11 5.24
C ALA A 207 0.62 4.16 4.61
N ALA A 208 0.29 4.02 3.34
CA ALA A 208 -0.64 4.92 2.65
C ALA A 208 -2.09 4.77 3.16
N ILE A 209 -2.53 3.55 3.47
CA ILE A 209 -3.83 3.27 4.09
C ILE A 209 -3.88 3.86 5.51
N ASP A 210 -2.85 3.60 6.32
CA ASP A 210 -2.79 4.07 7.71
C ASP A 210 -2.78 5.61 7.80
N ALA A 211 -2.20 6.27 6.78
CA ALA A 211 -2.20 7.72 6.65
C ALA A 211 -3.50 8.31 6.08
N GLY A 212 -4.49 7.48 5.71
CA GLY A 212 -5.73 7.94 5.06
C GLY A 212 -5.48 8.62 3.71
N ALA A 213 -4.45 8.17 2.99
CA ALA A 213 -3.95 8.82 1.78
C ALA A 213 -4.48 8.22 0.47
N LEU A 214 -5.21 7.10 0.55
CA LEU A 214 -5.82 6.39 -0.57
C LEU A 214 -7.32 6.48 -0.50
#